data_AF-A0A1V5YRD9-F1
#
_entry.id   AF-A0A1V5YRD9-F1
#
_cell.length_a   1.000
_cell.length_b   1.000
_cell.length_c   1.000
_cell.angle_alpha   90.00
_cell.angle_beta   90.00
_cell.angle_gamma   90.00
#
_symmetry.space_group_name_H-M   'P 1'
#
loop_
_entity.id
_entity.type
_entity.pdbx_description
1 polymer ?
#
loop_
_entity_poly.entity_id
_entity_poly.type
_entity_poly.pdbx_seq_one_letter_code
_entity_poly.pdbx_strand_id
1 'polypeptide(L)'
;MDIKEKLFREDYLFTREDILKSLELFVEHERLNEDPAYSSKVVKNRVKLCGKFIAAVKKSKLPVLTELWWYYEYQFLGNSIELNLCQADDIEVENDEISSMTSTVEHTLIKVECDYLTVEQYAAMHEVEPVTVRQWIRRGKLRHAKKNGRDWLIPDTEDKPRRGFTSVLYIVENEAHIESDEFPMLSACDLITILQDQNNKNKFICYLDDSKNKFNSKLELTRSEVERLEHTIIESGKTRVGGNIQFIPNIRGNM
;
A
#
# COMPACT_ATOMS: atom_id res chain seq x y z
N MET A 1 3.74 -5.95 -34.79
CA MET A 1 3.73 -5.85 -33.31
C MET A 1 3.83 -7.26 -32.79
N ASP A 2 4.88 -7.55 -32.03
CA ASP A 2 5.05 -8.85 -31.35
C ASP A 2 3.85 -9.10 -30.42
N ILE A 3 3.44 -10.35 -30.19
CA ILE A 3 2.29 -10.66 -29.33
C ILE A 3 2.52 -10.18 -27.90
N LYS A 4 3.77 -10.29 -27.41
CA LYS A 4 4.19 -9.72 -26.13
C LYS A 4 3.97 -8.21 -26.09
N GLU A 5 4.40 -7.49 -27.12
CA GLU A 5 4.20 -6.05 -27.21
C GLU A 5 2.71 -5.68 -27.26
N LYS A 6 1.91 -6.46 -27.99
CA LYS A 6 0.47 -6.25 -28.08
C LYS A 6 -0.18 -6.37 -26.70
N LEU A 7 0.05 -7.47 -25.99
CA LEU A 7 -0.53 -7.74 -24.67
C LEU A 7 -0.05 -6.72 -23.64
N PHE A 8 1.25 -6.42 -23.62
CA PHE A 8 1.80 -5.41 -22.74
C PHE A 8 1.20 -4.04 -23.00
N ARG A 9 0.99 -3.70 -24.28
CA ARG A 9 0.24 -2.50 -24.58
C ARG A 9 -1.15 -2.65 -23.99
N GLU A 10 -1.92 -3.69 -24.28
CA GLU A 10 -3.31 -3.87 -23.82
C GLU A 10 -3.52 -3.74 -22.30
N ASP A 11 -2.60 -4.27 -21.50
CA ASP A 11 -2.78 -4.40 -20.05
C ASP A 11 -2.32 -3.18 -19.22
N TYR A 12 -1.41 -2.37 -19.76
CA TYR A 12 -0.76 -1.29 -19.01
C TYR A 12 -1.15 0.13 -19.47
N LEU A 13 -0.76 1.14 -18.67
CA LEU A 13 -1.10 2.55 -18.89
C LEU A 13 0.08 3.26 -19.57
N PHE A 14 -0.15 3.95 -20.68
CA PHE A 14 0.93 4.57 -21.47
C PHE A 14 0.77 6.08 -21.62
N THR A 15 -0.47 6.55 -21.48
CA THR A 15 -0.83 7.95 -21.66
C THR A 15 -1.49 8.51 -20.41
N ARG A 16 -1.52 9.84 -20.32
CA ARG A 16 -2.29 10.53 -19.29
C ARG A 16 -3.77 10.13 -19.37
N GLU A 17 -4.29 9.97 -20.59
CA GLU A 17 -5.67 9.61 -20.85
C GLU A 17 -5.97 8.19 -20.35
N ASP A 18 -5.05 7.23 -20.49
CA ASP A 18 -5.17 5.88 -19.92
C ASP A 18 -5.27 5.93 -18.39
N ILE A 19 -4.37 6.69 -17.74
CA ILE A 19 -4.35 6.86 -16.28
C ILE A 19 -5.68 7.45 -15.80
N LEU A 20 -6.15 8.51 -16.45
CA LEU A 20 -7.40 9.17 -16.07
C LEU A 20 -8.61 8.24 -16.25
N LYS A 21 -8.69 7.52 -17.37
CA LYS A 21 -9.77 6.55 -17.63
C LYS A 21 -9.77 5.42 -16.59
N SER A 22 -8.59 4.91 -16.26
CA SER A 22 -8.42 3.86 -15.25
C SER A 22 -8.87 4.34 -13.85
N LEU A 23 -8.47 5.54 -13.45
CA LEU A 23 -8.89 6.16 -12.18
C LEU A 23 -10.40 6.43 -12.13
N GLU A 24 -11.01 6.84 -13.24
CA GLU A 24 -12.46 7.07 -13.32
C GLU A 24 -13.23 5.76 -13.12
N LEU A 25 -12.82 4.68 -13.77
CA LEU A 25 -13.41 3.34 -13.58
C LEU A 25 -13.21 2.82 -12.16
N PHE A 26 -12.04 3.07 -11.56
CA PHE A 26 -11.79 2.73 -10.15
C PHE A 26 -12.74 3.48 -9.20
N VAL A 27 -12.92 4.79 -9.41
CA VAL A 27 -13.83 5.60 -8.59
C VAL A 27 -15.28 5.15 -8.75
N GLU A 28 -15.69 4.78 -9.96
CA GLU A 28 -17.01 4.20 -10.21
C GLU A 28 -17.18 2.87 -9.47
N HIS A 29 -16.19 1.97 -9.58
CA HIS A 29 -16.17 0.70 -8.86
C HIS A 29 -16.30 0.90 -7.34
N GLU A 30 -15.49 1.78 -6.73
CA GLU A 30 -15.56 2.05 -5.28
C GLU A 30 -16.93 2.63 -4.86
N ARG A 31 -17.63 3.35 -5.74
CA ARG A 31 -18.96 3.91 -5.43
C ARG A 31 -20.10 2.91 -5.58
N LEU A 32 -20.01 2.01 -6.55
CA LEU A 32 -21.05 1.06 -6.91
C LEU A 32 -20.88 -0.30 -6.23
N ASN A 33 -19.74 -0.56 -5.58
CA ASN A 33 -19.49 -1.84 -4.92
C ASN A 33 -20.50 -2.10 -3.80
N GLU A 34 -21.31 -3.14 -3.98
CA GLU A 34 -22.35 -3.58 -3.04
C GLU A 34 -21.78 -4.28 -1.79
N ASP A 35 -20.55 -4.82 -1.88
CA ASP A 35 -19.81 -5.44 -0.76
C ASP A 35 -18.43 -4.78 -0.59
N PRO A 36 -18.39 -3.53 -0.09
CA PRO A 36 -17.15 -2.79 0.00
C PRO A 36 -16.26 -3.37 1.11
N ALA A 37 -14.98 -3.53 0.79
CA ALA A 37 -13.96 -3.88 1.77
C ALA A 37 -13.79 -2.80 2.87
N TYR A 38 -14.28 -1.59 2.64
CA TYR A 38 -14.17 -0.47 3.55
C TYR A 38 -15.54 0.05 3.97
N SER A 39 -15.64 0.61 5.17
CA SER A 39 -16.82 1.31 5.62
C SER A 39 -17.14 2.51 4.72
N SER A 40 -18.43 2.85 4.62
CA SER A 40 -18.90 3.92 3.72
C SER A 40 -18.21 5.28 3.94
N LYS A 41 -17.85 5.60 5.19
CA LYS A 41 -17.10 6.82 5.53
C LYS A 41 -15.68 6.78 4.94
N VAL A 42 -15.01 5.65 5.01
CA VAL A 42 -13.67 5.44 4.43
C VAL A 42 -13.72 5.44 2.90
N VAL A 43 -14.71 4.78 2.28
CA VAL A 43 -14.92 4.82 0.82
C VAL A 43 -15.06 6.26 0.33
N LYS A 44 -15.85 7.10 1.03
CA LYS A 44 -15.99 8.52 0.70
C LYS A 44 -14.66 9.27 0.73
N ASN A 45 -13.81 9.01 1.72
CA ASN A 45 -12.49 9.64 1.83
C ASN A 45 -11.51 9.13 0.76
N ARG A 46 -11.55 7.83 0.43
CA ARG A 46 -10.78 7.24 -0.69
C ARG A 46 -11.18 7.87 -2.02
N VAL A 47 -12.47 8.03 -2.29
CA VAL A 47 -12.98 8.74 -3.50
C VAL A 47 -12.53 10.20 -3.52
N LYS A 48 -12.53 10.88 -2.38
CA LYS A 48 -12.00 12.26 -2.26
C LYS A 48 -10.51 12.31 -2.59
N LEU A 49 -9.72 11.36 -2.09
CA LEU A 49 -8.29 11.24 -2.38
C LEU A 49 -8.05 10.99 -3.88
N CYS A 50 -8.83 10.11 -4.51
CA CYS A 50 -8.79 9.89 -5.96
C CYS A 50 -9.09 11.19 -6.73
N GLY A 51 -10.07 11.99 -6.28
CA GLY A 51 -10.36 13.30 -6.88
C GLY A 51 -9.17 14.27 -6.80
N LYS A 52 -8.46 14.32 -5.67
CA LYS A 52 -7.23 15.12 -5.53
C LYS A 52 -6.14 14.62 -6.49
N PHE A 53 -5.98 13.30 -6.59
CA PHE A 53 -4.98 12.67 -7.46
C PHE A 53 -5.27 12.90 -8.95
N ILE A 54 -6.52 12.70 -9.39
CA ILE A 54 -6.98 13.01 -10.75
C ILE A 54 -6.69 14.48 -11.12
N ALA A 55 -6.96 15.41 -10.20
CA ALA A 55 -6.66 16.82 -10.41
C ALA A 55 -5.14 17.09 -10.56
N ALA A 56 -4.30 16.36 -9.82
CA ALA A 56 -2.84 16.43 -9.95
C ALA A 56 -2.37 15.87 -11.31
N VAL A 57 -2.86 14.70 -11.71
CA VAL A 57 -2.56 14.08 -13.02
C VAL A 57 -2.94 15.03 -14.17
N LYS A 58 -4.13 15.65 -14.13
CA LYS A 58 -4.59 16.60 -15.17
C LYS A 58 -3.68 17.82 -15.32
N LYS A 59 -3.06 18.29 -14.22
CA LYS A 59 -2.16 19.46 -14.21
C LYS A 59 -0.71 19.10 -14.54
N SER A 60 -0.34 17.83 -14.41
CA SER A 60 1.02 17.36 -14.61
C SER A 60 1.41 17.30 -16.09
N LYS A 61 2.70 17.46 -16.37
CA LYS A 61 3.31 17.13 -17.66
C LYS A 61 4.01 15.78 -17.50
N LEU A 62 3.38 14.72 -17.99
CA LEU A 62 3.95 13.39 -17.98
C LEU A 62 4.91 13.20 -19.17
N PRO A 63 6.01 12.44 -19.02
CA PRO A 63 6.85 12.04 -20.14
C PRO A 63 6.04 11.37 -21.26
N VAL A 64 6.47 11.55 -22.52
CA VAL A 64 5.92 10.76 -23.62
C VAL A 64 6.72 9.46 -23.66
N LEU A 65 6.04 8.33 -23.54
CA LEU A 65 6.69 7.02 -23.57
C LEU A 65 6.90 6.59 -25.03
N THR A 66 8.16 6.68 -25.49
CA THR A 66 8.54 6.28 -26.85
C THR A 66 9.28 4.95 -26.90
N GLU A 67 9.88 4.56 -25.78
CA GLU A 67 10.63 3.32 -25.64
C GLU A 67 9.70 2.15 -25.25
N LEU A 68 10.09 0.94 -25.65
CA LEU A 68 9.38 -0.28 -25.27
C LEU A 68 9.52 -0.55 -23.77
N TRP A 69 8.52 -1.23 -23.20
CA TRP A 69 8.50 -1.70 -21.81
C TRP A 69 8.46 -0.62 -20.73
N TRP A 70 8.38 0.65 -21.12
CA TRP A 70 8.02 1.73 -20.21
C TRP A 70 6.52 1.84 -20.08
N TYR A 71 6.05 2.02 -18.86
CA TYR A 71 4.64 2.22 -18.56
C TYR A 71 4.42 3.05 -17.30
N TYR A 72 3.19 3.51 -17.13
CA TYR A 72 2.74 4.16 -15.91
C TYR A 72 1.98 3.18 -15.02
N GLU A 73 2.22 3.28 -13.73
CA GLU A 73 1.47 2.54 -12.72
C GLU A 73 1.05 3.50 -11.62
N TYR A 74 -0.17 3.36 -11.12
CA TYR A 74 -0.53 4.03 -9.87
C TYR A 74 -0.86 3.01 -8.79
N GLN A 75 -0.46 3.35 -7.56
CA GLN A 75 -0.63 2.48 -6.40
C GLN A 75 -1.28 3.21 -5.23
N PHE A 76 -2.11 2.49 -4.47
CA PHE A 76 -2.72 2.97 -3.23
C PHE A 76 -1.93 2.46 -2.03
N LEU A 77 -1.26 3.35 -1.32
CA LEU A 77 -0.41 3.01 -0.16
C LEU A 77 -1.12 3.16 1.19
N GLY A 78 -2.44 3.07 1.20
CA GLY A 78 -3.30 3.29 2.37
C GLY A 78 -3.42 4.77 2.77
N ASN A 79 -2.32 5.52 2.88
CA ASN A 79 -2.28 6.94 3.24
C ASN A 79 -2.07 7.90 2.05
N SER A 80 -1.78 7.37 0.87
CA SER A 80 -1.46 8.15 -0.32
C SER A 80 -1.72 7.37 -1.60
N ILE A 81 -1.76 8.09 -2.72
CA ILE A 81 -1.72 7.52 -4.06
C ILE A 81 -0.46 8.05 -4.74
N GLU A 82 0.28 7.15 -5.37
CA GLU A 82 1.47 7.47 -6.16
C GLU A 82 1.26 7.12 -7.62
N LEU A 83 1.76 7.97 -8.53
CA LEU A 83 1.95 7.66 -9.94
C LEU A 83 3.44 7.41 -10.15
N ASN A 84 3.78 6.23 -10.65
CA ASN A 84 5.13 5.78 -10.92
C ASN A 84 5.35 5.65 -12.43
N LEU A 85 6.57 5.98 -12.86
CA LEU A 85 7.13 5.56 -14.13
C LEU A 85 7.88 4.25 -13.87
N CYS A 86 7.47 3.20 -14.56
CA CYS A 86 8.00 1.86 -14.37
C CYS A 86 8.63 1.35 -15.67
N GLN A 87 9.67 0.55 -15.53
CA GLN A 87 10.26 -0.24 -16.60
C GLN A 87 9.95 -1.71 -16.34
N ALA A 88 9.45 -2.40 -17.37
CA ALA A 88 9.19 -3.83 -17.35
C ALA A 88 10.38 -4.59 -17.94
N ASP A 89 10.66 -5.74 -17.34
CA ASP A 89 11.67 -6.71 -17.74
C ASP A 89 11.11 -8.14 -17.63
N ASP A 90 11.84 -9.12 -18.18
CA ASP A 90 11.53 -10.55 -18.08
C ASP A 90 10.05 -10.91 -18.32
N ILE A 91 9.42 -10.29 -19.32
CA ILE A 91 8.01 -10.54 -19.64
C ILE A 91 7.87 -11.95 -20.22
N GLU A 92 7.01 -12.78 -19.64
CA GLU A 92 6.66 -14.11 -20.16
C GLU A 92 5.21 -14.12 -20.61
N VAL A 93 4.93 -14.85 -21.70
CA VAL A 93 3.60 -14.96 -22.28
C VAL A 93 3.22 -16.44 -22.34
N GLU A 94 2.10 -16.79 -21.74
CA GLU A 94 1.50 -18.12 -21.81
C GLU A 94 0.01 -17.98 -22.11
N ASN A 95 -0.53 -18.81 -23.01
CA ASN A 95 -1.95 -18.82 -23.38
C ASN A 95 -2.50 -17.45 -23.82
N ASP A 96 -1.71 -16.69 -24.59
CA ASP A 96 -2.06 -15.33 -25.05
C ASP A 96 -2.30 -14.31 -23.92
N GLU A 97 -1.72 -14.53 -22.73
CA GLU A 97 -1.73 -13.61 -21.59
C GLU A 97 -0.30 -13.41 -21.06
N ILE A 98 -0.02 -12.25 -20.45
CA ILE A 98 1.24 -12.06 -19.72
C ILE A 98 1.18 -12.91 -18.45
N SER A 99 1.97 -13.99 -18.42
CA SER A 99 1.99 -14.93 -17.29
C SER A 99 2.87 -14.44 -16.15
N SER A 100 3.96 -13.74 -16.48
CA SER A 100 4.87 -13.15 -15.52
C SER A 100 5.58 -11.93 -16.11
N MET A 101 6.00 -11.02 -15.22
CA MET A 101 6.77 -9.84 -15.57
C MET A 101 7.50 -9.36 -14.32
N THR A 102 8.75 -8.93 -14.48
CA THR A 102 9.44 -8.14 -13.45
C THR A 102 9.29 -6.66 -13.79
N SER A 103 9.22 -5.81 -12.76
CA SER A 103 9.20 -4.37 -13.00
C SER A 103 9.94 -3.61 -11.92
N THR A 104 10.62 -2.57 -12.36
CA THR A 104 11.31 -1.60 -11.52
C THR A 104 10.57 -0.27 -11.55
N VAL A 105 10.30 0.29 -10.38
CA VAL A 105 9.85 1.68 -10.24
C VAL A 105 11.08 2.57 -10.40
N GLU A 106 11.15 3.28 -11.54
CA GLU A 106 12.26 4.18 -11.84
C GLU A 106 12.06 5.53 -11.14
N HIS A 107 10.85 6.09 -11.23
CA HIS A 107 10.52 7.39 -10.63
C HIS A 107 9.09 7.46 -10.12
N THR A 108 8.89 8.00 -8.92
CA THR A 108 7.58 8.48 -8.47
C THR A 108 7.34 9.89 -8.99
N LEU A 109 6.42 10.01 -9.95
CA LEU A 109 6.11 11.26 -10.64
C LEU A 109 5.14 12.16 -9.88
N ILE A 110 4.15 11.55 -9.22
CA ILE A 110 3.12 12.25 -8.46
C ILE A 110 2.89 11.49 -7.17
N LYS A 111 2.83 12.19 -6.04
CA LYS A 111 2.35 11.66 -4.76
C LYS A 111 1.29 12.59 -4.21
N VAL A 112 0.14 12.03 -3.83
CA VAL A 112 -0.93 12.77 -3.17
C VAL A 112 -1.31 12.05 -1.90
N GLU A 113 -1.21 12.75 -0.77
CA GLU A 113 -1.56 12.21 0.55
C GLU A 113 -3.06 12.39 0.86
N CYS A 114 -3.58 11.48 1.68
CA CYS A 114 -4.87 11.60 2.34
C CYS A 114 -4.89 12.76 3.34
N ASP A 115 -6.07 13.07 3.88
CA ASP A 115 -6.12 13.94 5.05
C ASP A 115 -5.79 13.11 6.30
N TYR A 116 -5.14 13.72 7.28
CA TYR A 116 -4.83 13.08 8.55
C TYR A 116 -5.74 13.60 9.65
N LEU A 117 -6.23 12.68 10.48
CA LEU A 117 -7.09 12.95 11.61
C LEU A 117 -6.31 12.82 12.91
N THR A 118 -6.61 13.67 13.88
CA THR A 118 -6.21 13.40 15.27
C THR A 118 -6.95 12.16 15.81
N VAL A 119 -6.49 11.63 16.93
CA VAL A 119 -7.16 10.53 17.64
C VAL A 119 -8.65 10.84 17.88
N GLU A 120 -8.95 12.07 18.29
CA GLU A 120 -10.31 12.53 18.61
C GLU A 120 -11.17 12.64 17.35
N GLN A 121 -10.62 13.15 16.25
CA GLN A 121 -11.32 13.24 14.97
C GLN A 121 -11.58 11.84 14.37
N TYR A 122 -10.61 10.93 14.45
CA TYR A 122 -10.76 9.55 13.99
C TYR A 122 -11.79 8.79 14.84
N ALA A 123 -11.74 8.97 16.16
CA ALA A 123 -12.71 8.43 17.10
C ALA A 123 -14.15 8.87 16.76
N ALA A 124 -14.34 10.17 16.51
CA ALA A 124 -15.62 10.73 16.09
C ALA A 124 -16.09 10.19 14.72
N MET A 125 -15.19 10.12 13.74
CA MET A 125 -15.49 9.55 12.42
C MET A 125 -15.99 8.11 12.55
N HIS A 126 -15.40 7.31 13.43
CA HIS A 126 -15.71 5.90 13.60
C HIS A 126 -16.68 5.57 14.74
N GLU A 127 -17.23 6.59 15.41
CA GLU A 127 -18.19 6.43 16.52
C GLU A 127 -17.65 5.50 17.62
N VAL A 128 -16.39 5.73 18.01
CA VAL A 128 -15.73 5.04 19.13
C VAL A 128 -15.12 6.06 20.07
N GLU A 129 -14.80 5.64 21.30
CA GLU A 129 -14.11 6.51 22.25
C GLU A 129 -12.63 6.71 21.87
N PRO A 130 -12.05 7.91 22.10
CA PRO A 130 -10.62 8.17 21.86
C PRO A 130 -9.68 7.17 22.55
N VAL A 131 -10.06 6.67 23.73
CA VAL A 131 -9.28 5.66 24.45
C VAL A 131 -9.17 4.34 23.67
N THR A 132 -10.21 3.97 22.93
CA THR A 132 -10.24 2.76 22.08
C THR A 132 -9.26 2.92 20.93
N VAL A 133 -9.22 4.09 20.30
CA VAL A 133 -8.28 4.41 19.23
C VAL A 133 -6.83 4.36 19.73
N ARG A 134 -6.54 4.96 20.91
CA ARG A 134 -5.21 4.88 21.54
C ARG A 134 -4.80 3.42 21.84
N GLN A 135 -5.74 2.57 22.25
CA GLN A 135 -5.49 1.14 22.43
C GLN A 135 -5.17 0.43 21.12
N TRP A 136 -5.84 0.78 20.02
CA TRP A 136 -5.53 0.23 18.70
C TRP A 136 -4.12 0.61 18.24
N ILE A 137 -3.73 1.87 18.40
CA ILE A 137 -2.37 2.36 18.11
C ILE A 137 -1.33 1.61 18.95
N ARG A 138 -1.54 1.53 20.26
CA ARG A 138 -0.63 0.83 21.19
C ARG A 138 -0.45 -0.66 20.84
N ARG A 139 -1.47 -1.27 20.23
CA ARG A 139 -1.44 -2.68 19.79
C ARG A 139 -1.02 -2.84 18.32
N GLY A 140 -0.52 -1.78 17.68
CA GLY A 140 -0.06 -1.81 16.28
C GLY A 140 -1.17 -2.07 15.24
N LYS A 141 -2.43 -1.79 15.57
CA LYS A 141 -3.57 -2.16 14.71
C LYS A 141 -3.94 -1.14 13.64
N LEU A 142 -3.50 0.11 13.79
CA LEU A 142 -3.67 1.19 12.81
C LEU A 142 -2.32 1.38 12.12
N ARG A 143 -2.11 0.62 11.04
CA ARG A 143 -0.80 0.39 10.43
C ARG A 143 -0.30 1.56 9.60
N HIS A 144 -1.19 2.48 9.25
CA HIS A 144 -0.85 3.69 8.50
C HIS A 144 -0.84 4.94 9.39
N ALA A 145 -1.05 4.78 10.70
CA ALA A 145 -0.91 5.87 11.65
C ALA A 145 0.56 6.33 11.71
N LYS A 146 0.77 7.63 11.92
CA LYS A 146 2.10 8.21 12.10
C LYS A 146 2.17 9.01 13.39
N LYS A 147 3.31 8.93 14.06
CA LYS A 147 3.59 9.73 15.25
C LYS A 147 4.03 11.13 14.83
N ASN A 148 3.42 12.15 15.42
CA ASN A 148 3.74 13.56 15.21
C ASN A 148 4.02 14.22 16.56
N GLY A 149 5.29 14.23 16.96
CA GLY A 149 5.69 14.66 18.30
C GLY A 149 5.10 13.76 19.38
N ARG A 150 4.17 14.30 20.18
CA ARG A 150 3.46 13.56 21.24
C ARG A 150 2.12 12.97 20.77
N ASP A 151 1.65 13.41 19.62
CA ASP A 151 0.34 13.05 19.10
C ASP A 151 0.44 11.99 18.01
N TRP A 152 -0.69 11.37 17.71
CA TRP A 152 -0.83 10.41 16.63
C TRP A 152 -1.79 10.95 15.58
N LEU A 153 -1.38 10.80 14.33
CA LEU A 153 -2.17 11.16 13.15
C LEU A 153 -2.55 9.89 12.42
N ILE A 154 -3.83 9.75 12.08
CA ILE A 154 -4.38 8.57 11.44
C ILE A 154 -4.99 8.98 10.09
N PRO A 155 -4.64 8.30 8.98
CA PRO A 155 -5.28 8.54 7.68
C PRO A 155 -6.79 8.47 7.75
N ASP A 156 -7.48 9.42 7.12
CA ASP A 156 -8.93 9.40 6.97
C ASP A 156 -9.42 8.26 6.04
N THR A 157 -8.48 7.60 5.36
CA THR A 157 -8.67 6.43 4.50
C THR A 157 -8.47 5.08 5.22
N GLU A 158 -8.09 5.06 6.50
CA GLU A 158 -7.90 3.83 7.28
C GLU A 158 -9.18 3.46 8.06
N ASP A 159 -9.63 2.22 7.91
CA ASP A 159 -10.83 1.72 8.59
C ASP A 159 -10.53 1.16 9.98
N LYS A 160 -11.58 0.92 10.77
CA LYS A 160 -11.44 0.30 12.10
C LYS A 160 -10.76 -1.06 11.95
N PRO A 161 -9.87 -1.44 12.88
CA PRO A 161 -9.26 -2.75 12.86
C PRO A 161 -10.30 -3.87 12.87
N ARG A 162 -10.14 -4.84 11.98
CA ARG A 162 -11.00 -6.03 11.91
C ARG A 162 -10.68 -7.00 13.05
N ARG A 163 -11.62 -7.91 13.33
CA ARG A 163 -11.40 -9.00 14.30
C ARG A 163 -10.42 -10.03 13.71
N GLY A 164 -9.48 -10.47 14.53
CA GLY A 164 -8.44 -11.41 14.12
C GLY A 164 -7.13 -10.69 13.83
N PHE A 165 -6.15 -11.43 13.34
CA PHE A 165 -4.90 -10.87 12.84
C PHE A 165 -4.91 -11.01 11.32
N THR A 166 -4.46 -9.96 10.64
CA THR A 166 -4.25 -9.97 9.19
C THR A 166 -2.76 -9.94 8.95
N SER A 167 -2.24 -10.90 8.18
CA SER A 167 -0.85 -10.91 7.74
C SER A 167 -0.45 -9.56 7.14
N VAL A 168 0.80 -9.19 7.34
CA VAL A 168 1.30 -7.88 6.92
C VAL A 168 2.74 -7.99 6.44
N LEU A 169 3.04 -7.22 5.42
CA LEU A 169 4.39 -6.91 4.99
C LEU A 169 4.63 -5.43 5.33
N TYR A 170 5.74 -5.10 5.95
CA TYR A 170 6.26 -3.75 6.04
C TYR A 170 7.50 -3.64 5.17
N ILE A 171 7.62 -2.53 4.45
CA ILE A 171 8.76 -2.19 3.60
C ILE A 171 9.40 -0.95 4.21
N VAL A 172 10.68 -1.06 4.57
CA VAL A 172 11.45 0.06 5.12
C VAL A 172 11.87 0.96 3.97
N GLU A 173 11.49 2.22 4.04
CA GLU A 173 11.70 3.17 2.94
C GLU A 173 13.02 3.93 3.07
N ASN A 174 13.55 4.42 1.94
CA ASN A 174 14.66 5.37 1.88
C ASN A 174 15.94 4.90 2.59
N GLU A 175 16.22 3.59 2.58
CA GLU A 175 17.38 3.00 3.27
C GLU A 175 17.44 3.36 4.77
N ALA A 176 16.28 3.65 5.37
CA ALA A 176 16.20 3.98 6.78
C ALA A 176 16.47 2.74 7.64
N HIS A 177 16.91 2.95 8.88
CA HIS A 177 17.08 1.90 9.87
C HIS A 177 16.14 2.13 11.04
N ILE A 178 15.41 1.11 11.47
CA ILE A 178 14.54 1.19 12.64
C ILE A 178 15.36 0.78 13.86
N GLU A 179 15.60 1.74 14.76
CA GLU A 179 16.32 1.50 16.01
C GLU A 179 15.34 1.03 17.08
N SER A 180 15.66 -0.08 17.73
CA SER A 180 14.89 -0.63 18.84
C SER A 180 15.77 -1.48 19.73
N ASP A 181 15.80 -1.17 21.02
CA ASP A 181 16.50 -1.99 22.02
C ASP A 181 15.81 -3.36 22.18
N GLU A 182 14.48 -3.40 22.06
CA GLU A 182 13.69 -4.65 22.17
C GLU A 182 13.82 -5.51 20.91
N PHE A 183 13.90 -4.87 19.73
CA PHE A 183 14.00 -5.56 18.44
C PHE A 183 15.20 -5.06 17.61
N PRO A 184 16.45 -5.33 18.01
CA PRO A 184 17.64 -4.78 17.35
C PRO A 184 17.78 -5.18 15.87
N MET A 185 17.21 -6.33 15.49
CA MET A 185 17.28 -6.85 14.11
C MET A 185 16.55 -5.95 13.11
N LEU A 186 15.63 -5.09 13.57
CA LEU A 186 14.92 -4.13 12.70
C LEU A 186 15.86 -3.12 12.02
N SER A 187 17.06 -2.91 12.57
CA SER A 187 18.07 -2.02 11.98
C SER A 187 18.71 -2.61 10.71
N ALA A 188 18.62 -3.92 10.51
CA ALA A 188 19.35 -4.66 9.49
C ALA A 188 18.44 -5.28 8.42
N CYS A 189 17.15 -4.91 8.36
CA CYS A 189 16.20 -5.44 7.38
C CYS A 189 15.50 -4.31 6.61
N ASP A 190 15.12 -4.59 5.37
CA ASP A 190 14.30 -3.70 4.53
C ASP A 190 12.88 -4.26 4.29
N LEU A 191 12.66 -5.54 4.62
CA LEU A 191 11.38 -6.23 4.50
C LEU A 191 11.05 -6.95 5.81
N ILE A 192 9.82 -6.76 6.30
CA ILE A 192 9.34 -7.36 7.55
C ILE A 192 7.96 -7.99 7.30
N THR A 193 7.89 -9.32 7.28
CA THR A 193 6.62 -10.04 7.09
C THR A 193 6.16 -10.66 8.40
N ILE A 194 4.94 -10.38 8.83
CA ILE A 194 4.35 -10.97 10.04
C ILE A 194 3.12 -11.78 9.66
N LEU A 195 3.14 -13.07 10.01
CA LEU A 195 2.08 -14.03 9.73
C LEU A 195 1.57 -14.65 11.05
N GLN A 196 0.28 -14.95 11.11
CA GLN A 196 -0.27 -15.80 12.17
C GLN A 196 -0.23 -17.26 11.71
N ASP A 197 0.22 -18.15 12.58
CA ASP A 197 0.24 -19.59 12.29
C ASP A 197 -1.19 -20.12 12.13
N GLN A 198 -1.43 -20.87 11.04
CA GLN A 198 -2.75 -21.37 10.69
C GLN A 198 -3.25 -22.48 11.64
N ASN A 199 -2.32 -23.25 12.21
CA ASN A 199 -2.60 -24.36 13.12
C ASN A 199 -2.63 -23.90 14.59
N ASN A 200 -1.89 -22.85 14.93
CA ASN A 200 -1.84 -22.28 16.27
C ASN A 200 -2.06 -20.76 16.26
N LYS A 201 -3.31 -20.34 16.53
CA LYS A 201 -3.71 -18.92 16.57
C LYS A 201 -2.98 -18.06 17.62
N ASN A 202 -2.23 -18.66 18.54
CA ASN A 202 -1.44 -17.92 19.53
C ASN A 202 0.03 -17.73 19.11
N LYS A 203 0.44 -18.36 18.01
CA LYS A 203 1.79 -18.29 17.46
C LYS A 203 1.81 -17.39 16.24
N PHE A 204 2.82 -16.53 16.19
CA PHE A 204 3.09 -15.64 15.09
C PHE A 204 4.52 -15.85 14.61
N ILE A 205 4.74 -15.66 13.33
CA ILE A 205 6.05 -15.78 12.70
C ILE A 205 6.36 -14.45 12.05
N CYS A 206 7.48 -13.85 12.43
CA CYS A 206 8.03 -12.68 11.78
C CYS A 206 9.27 -13.09 10.97
N TYR A 207 9.25 -12.77 9.68
CA TYR A 207 10.41 -12.85 8.79
C TYR A 207 10.97 -11.45 8.61
N LEU A 208 12.29 -11.35 8.76
CA LEU A 208 13.06 -10.12 8.61
C LEU A 208 14.09 -10.37 7.51
N ASP A 209 13.98 -9.67 6.41
CA ASP A 209 14.81 -9.86 5.23
C ASP A 209 15.52 -8.55 4.85
N ASP A 210 16.75 -8.68 4.33
CA ASP A 210 17.46 -7.63 3.61
C ASP A 210 17.59 -8.07 2.15
N SER A 211 16.79 -7.45 1.29
CA SER A 211 16.73 -7.78 -0.14
C SER A 211 18.08 -7.56 -0.83
N LYS A 212 18.93 -6.65 -0.32
CA LYS A 212 20.23 -6.30 -0.90
C LYS A 212 21.34 -7.24 -0.42
N ASN A 213 21.38 -7.52 0.89
CA ASN A 213 22.50 -8.26 1.50
C ASN A 213 22.21 -9.73 1.80
N LYS A 214 21.04 -10.25 1.40
CA LYS A 214 20.61 -11.64 1.65
C LYS A 214 20.60 -12.03 3.13
N PHE A 215 20.51 -11.05 4.03
CA PHE A 215 20.22 -11.33 5.42
C PHE A 215 18.77 -11.82 5.52
N ASN A 216 18.56 -12.89 6.27
CA ASN A 216 17.23 -13.36 6.64
C ASN A 216 17.25 -13.80 8.11
N SER A 217 16.15 -13.52 8.80
CA SER A 217 15.93 -13.96 10.17
C SER A 217 14.46 -14.28 10.38
N LYS A 218 14.21 -15.21 11.29
CA LYS A 218 12.88 -15.67 11.66
C LYS A 218 12.72 -15.59 13.17
N LEU A 219 11.66 -14.92 13.61
CA LEU A 219 11.25 -14.84 15.01
C LEU A 219 9.91 -15.53 15.20
N GLU A 220 9.80 -16.33 16.26
CA GLU A 220 8.52 -16.81 16.75
C GLU A 220 8.06 -15.88 17.88
N LEU A 221 6.85 -15.35 17.73
CA LEU A 221 6.33 -14.30 18.60
C LEU A 221 4.99 -14.73 19.19
N THR A 222 4.76 -14.36 20.44
CA THR A 222 3.44 -14.33 21.07
C THR A 222 2.65 -13.14 20.56
N ARG A 223 1.33 -13.12 20.83
CA ARG A 223 0.47 -11.96 20.51
C ARG A 223 0.99 -10.65 21.12
N SER A 224 1.44 -10.69 22.38
CA SER A 224 1.91 -9.49 23.07
C SER A 224 3.19 -8.93 22.43
N GLU A 225 4.09 -9.82 21.98
CA GLU A 225 5.33 -9.42 21.28
C GLU A 225 5.03 -8.85 19.89
N VAL A 226 4.11 -9.44 19.13
CA VAL A 226 3.69 -8.87 17.83
C VAL A 226 3.06 -7.49 18.00
N GLU A 227 2.20 -7.29 19.00
CA GLU A 227 1.58 -5.98 19.25
C GLU A 227 2.64 -4.90 19.56
N ARG A 228 3.70 -5.24 20.30
CA ARG A 228 4.83 -4.33 20.58
C ARG A 228 5.73 -4.11 19.37
N LEU A 229 5.99 -5.16 18.59
CA LEU A 229 6.76 -5.10 17.36
C LEU A 229 6.07 -4.19 16.32
N GLU A 230 4.79 -4.42 16.03
CA GLU A 230 4.04 -3.58 15.09
C GLU A 230 3.96 -2.14 15.59
N HIS A 231 3.75 -1.92 16.90
CA HIS A 231 3.78 -0.57 17.46
C HIS A 231 5.13 0.13 17.22
N THR A 232 6.25 -0.57 17.45
CA THR A 232 7.61 -0.04 17.23
C THR A 232 7.85 0.32 15.77
N ILE A 233 7.44 -0.56 14.85
CA ILE A 233 7.55 -0.35 13.40
C ILE A 233 6.76 0.88 12.98
N ILE A 234 5.48 0.97 13.37
CA ILE A 234 4.59 2.07 13.02
C ILE A 234 5.08 3.39 13.64
N GLU A 235 5.49 3.36 14.91
CA GLU A 235 6.03 4.52 15.63
C GLU A 235 7.28 5.10 14.97
N SER A 236 8.12 4.25 14.36
CA SER A 236 9.34 4.69 13.68
C SER A 236 9.06 5.68 12.54
N GLY A 237 7.89 5.59 11.89
CA GLY A 237 7.54 6.37 10.71
C GLY A 237 8.43 6.09 9.49
N LYS A 238 9.21 4.99 9.50
CA LYS A 238 10.20 4.63 8.46
C LYS A 238 9.72 3.55 7.51
N THR A 239 8.49 3.06 7.70
CA THR A 239 7.93 1.96 6.91
C THR A 239 6.64 2.33 6.24
N ARG A 240 6.38 1.71 5.09
CA ARG A 240 5.03 1.58 4.53
C ARG A 240 4.53 0.14 4.65
N VAL A 241 3.23 -0.03 4.63
CA VAL A 241 2.62 -1.36 4.50
C VAL A 241 2.74 -1.81 3.05
N GLY A 242 3.25 -3.02 2.84
CA GLY A 242 3.34 -3.72 1.57
C GLY A 242 2.10 -4.55 1.27
N GLY A 243 1.86 -4.79 -0.02
CA GLY A 243 0.68 -5.49 -0.54
C GLY A 243 -0.29 -4.52 -1.18
N ASN A 244 -0.22 -4.39 -2.51
CA ASN A 244 -1.18 -3.62 -3.29
C ASN A 244 -2.05 -4.60 -4.07
N ILE A 245 -3.35 -4.59 -3.81
CA ILE A 245 -4.32 -5.06 -4.82
C ILE A 245 -4.52 -3.85 -5.73
N GLN A 246 -3.83 -3.83 -6.86
CA GLN A 246 -4.12 -2.87 -7.91
C GLN A 246 -5.41 -3.32 -8.59
N PHE A 247 -6.44 -2.49 -8.53
CA PHE A 247 -7.57 -2.64 -9.43
C PHE A 247 -7.07 -2.27 -10.83
N ILE A 248 -7.03 -3.24 -11.73
CA ILE A 248 -6.67 -3.06 -13.14
C ILE A 248 -7.98 -3.13 -13.94
N PRO A 249 -8.65 -2.00 -14.18
CA PRO A 249 -9.82 -2.01 -15.04
C PRO A 249 -9.39 -2.21 -16.49
N ASN A 250 -10.18 -2.97 -17.25
CA ASN A 250 -10.03 -2.99 -18.70
C ASN A 250 -10.44 -1.63 -19.27
N ILE A 251 -9.45 -0.77 -19.53
CA ILE A 251 -9.66 0.57 -20.08
C ILE A 251 -9.84 0.58 -21.61
N ARG A 252 -9.67 -0.55 -22.29
CA ARG A 252 -9.66 -0.60 -23.76
C ARG A 252 -10.98 -1.06 -24.35
N GLY A 253 -11.82 -1.72 -23.55
CA GLY A 253 -13.08 -2.29 -24.01
C GLY A 253 -12.81 -3.46 -24.95
N ASN A 254 -13.47 -4.58 -24.72
CA ASN A 254 -13.46 -5.65 -25.72
C ASN A 254 -14.02 -5.10 -27.03
N MET A 255 -13.26 -5.22 -28.12
CA MET A 255 -13.85 -5.33 -29.45
C MET A 255 -14.62 -6.65 -29.54
#